data_AF-A0A1H9GJU3-F1
#
_entry.id   AF-A0A1H9GJU3-F1
#
_cell.length_a   1.000
_cell.length_b   1.000
_cell.length_c   1.000
_cell.angle_alpha   90.00
_cell.angle_beta   90.00
_cell.angle_gamma   90.00
#
_symmetry.space_group_name_H-M   'P 1'
#
loop_
_entity.id
_entity.type
_entity.pdbx_description
1 polymer ?
#
loop_
_entity_poly.entity_id
_entity_poly.type
_entity_poly.pdbx_seq_one_letter_code
_entity_poly.pdbx_strand_id
1 'polypeptide(L)' 'MGEHIPGEDFCYWLYVTDFGVDRNYERQGIATRLMKTAHEIAGDEKDIAEYLIANEDAVGFYEKIGMKKADEVMKYNHIE' A
#
# COMPACT_ATOMS: atom_id res chain seq x y z
N MET A 1 -0.09 13.24 -19.71
CA MET A 1 0.04 11.93 -20.38
C MET A 1 1.38 11.94 -21.10
N GLY A 2 2.43 11.45 -20.45
CA GLY A 2 3.73 11.24 -21.07
C GLY A 2 3.72 9.92 -21.84
N GLU A 3 4.39 9.88 -22.98
CA GLU A 3 4.50 8.70 -23.84
C GLU A 3 5.27 7.59 -23.13
N HIS A 4 4.78 6.35 -23.25
CA HIS A 4 5.42 5.16 -22.71
C HIS A 4 6.66 4.81 -23.56
N ILE A 5 7.86 4.92 -22.98
CA ILE A 5 9.13 4.58 -23.60
C ILE A 5 9.48 3.12 -23.26
N PRO A 6 9.60 2.21 -24.24
CA PRO A 6 9.96 0.82 -23.97
C PRO A 6 11.39 0.71 -23.43
N GLY A 7 11.55 0.23 -22.20
CA GLY A 7 12.85 0.03 -21.54
C GLY A 7 13.05 0.79 -20.22
N GLU A 8 12.05 1.54 -19.75
CA GLU A 8 12.03 2.06 -18.38
C GLU A 8 11.41 1.01 -17.46
N ASP A 9 12.17 0.52 -16.47
CA ASP A 9 11.65 -0.24 -15.33
C ASP A 9 10.75 0.69 -14.51
N PHE A 10 9.50 0.86 -14.94
CA PHE A 10 8.48 1.52 -14.11
C PHE A 10 8.32 0.70 -12.82
N CYS A 11 8.27 1.37 -11.67
CA CYS A 11 7.98 0.71 -10.40
C CYS A 11 6.56 0.12 -10.48
N TYR A 12 6.46 -1.17 -10.81
CA TYR A 12 5.18 -1.86 -10.88
C TYR A 12 4.56 -2.04 -9.49
N TRP A 13 5.37 -2.03 -8.43
CA TRP A 13 4.94 -2.28 -7.04
C TRP A 13 5.32 -1.15 -6.08
N LEU A 14 4.37 -0.75 -5.24
CA LEU A 14 4.59 0.05 -4.04
C LEU A 14 4.53 -0.87 -2.83
N TYR A 15 5.59 -0.89 -2.02
CA TYR A 15 5.59 -1.62 -0.76
C TYR A 15 5.60 -0.65 0.41
N VAL A 16 4.53 -0.64 1.20
CA VAL A 16 4.42 0.23 2.38
C VAL A 16 4.89 -0.50 3.62
N THR A 17 5.92 0.04 4.28
CA THR A 17 6.43 -0.41 5.58
C THR A 17 6.21 0.66 6.65
N ASP A 18 6.13 0.23 7.91
CA ASP A 18 6.11 1.11 9.09
C ASP A 18 5.02 2.21 9.06
N PHE A 19 3.82 1.84 8.59
CA PHE A 19 2.68 2.74 8.52
C PHE A 19 1.93 2.82 9.86
N GLY A 20 1.72 4.04 10.33
CA GLY A 20 0.92 4.30 11.52
C GLY A 20 0.45 5.75 11.58
N VAL A 21 -0.66 5.97 12.29
CA VAL A 21 -1.15 7.31 12.65
C VAL A 21 -1.12 7.41 14.17
N ASP A 22 -0.72 8.56 14.69
CA ASP A 22 -0.74 8.81 16.12
C ASP A 22 -2.17 8.62 16.69
N ARG A 23 -2.25 7.97 17.86
CA ARG A 23 -3.52 7.57 18.48
C ARG A 23 -4.47 8.74 18.74
N ASN A 24 -3.94 9.94 18.99
CA ASN A 24 -4.75 11.13 19.20
C ASN A 24 -5.41 11.64 17.91
N TYR A 25 -4.99 11.12 16.75
CA TYR A 25 -5.43 11.54 15.42
C TYR A 25 -6.14 10.42 14.64
N GLU A 26 -6.40 9.27 15.27
CA GLU A 26 -7.16 8.17 14.68
C GLU A 26 -8.61 8.56 14.34
N ARG A 27 -9.21 7.83 13.40
CA ARG A 27 -10.60 7.99 12.94
C ARG A 27 -10.92 9.36 12.30
N GLN A 28 -9.90 10.16 11.97
CA GLN A 28 -10.05 11.42 11.24
C GLN A 28 -9.82 11.28 9.72
N GLY A 29 -9.68 10.04 9.23
CA GLY A 29 -9.44 9.75 7.80
C GLY A 29 -8.00 9.98 7.34
N ILE A 30 -7.08 10.32 8.25
CA ILE A 30 -5.67 10.58 7.94
C ILE A 30 -5.02 9.35 7.28
N ALA A 31 -5.21 8.16 7.86
CA ALA A 31 -4.63 6.93 7.33
C ALA A 31 -5.08 6.66 5.88
N THR A 32 -6.39 6.77 5.61
CA THR A 32 -6.93 6.61 4.26
C THR A 32 -6.34 7.63 3.29
N ARG A 33 -6.19 8.88 3.72
CA ARG A 33 -5.63 9.94 2.87
C ARG A 33 -4.16 9.71 2.58
N LEU A 34 -3.38 9.29 3.57
CA LEU A 34 -1.96 8.95 3.40
C LEU A 34 -1.78 7.81 2.39
N MET A 35 -2.51 6.71 2.53
CA MET A 35 -2.45 5.59 1.59
C MET A 35 -2.81 6.01 0.17
N LYS A 36 -3.94 6.71 0.00
CA LYS A 36 -4.37 7.21 -1.32
C LYS A 36 -3.34 8.13 -1.96
N THR A 37 -2.79 9.06 -1.18
CA THR A 37 -1.77 9.99 -1.66
C THR A 37 -0.45 9.31 -1.98
N ALA A 38 -0.03 8.31 -1.19
CA ALA A 38 1.18 7.53 -1.48
C ALA A 38 1.02 6.78 -2.81
N HIS A 39 -0.11 6.12 -3.02
CA HIS A 39 -0.43 5.40 -4.25
C HIS A 39 -0.52 6.33 -5.47
N GLU A 40 -1.22 7.46 -5.36
CA GLU A 40 -1.32 8.50 -6.42
C GLU A 40 0.06 9.07 -6.81
N ILE A 41 0.95 9.31 -5.85
CA ILE A 41 2.30 9.82 -6.11
C ILE A 41 3.16 8.76 -6.79
N ALA A 42 3.00 7.50 -6.41
CA ALA A 42 3.84 6.41 -6.89
C ALA A 42 3.48 5.94 -8.31
N GLY A 43 2.22 6.07 -8.72
CA GLY A 43 1.79 5.64 -10.06
C GLY A 43 0.27 5.58 -10.29
N ASP A 44 -0.56 5.86 -9.26
CA ASP A 44 -2.02 5.79 -9.31
C ASP A 44 -2.57 4.37 -9.64
N GLU A 45 -3.90 4.20 -9.63
CA GLU A 45 -4.60 2.90 -9.80
C GLU A 45 -4.29 2.13 -11.08
N LYS A 46 -3.72 2.78 -12.08
CA LYS A 46 -3.50 2.16 -13.40
C LYS A 46 -2.13 1.54 -13.55
N ASP A 47 -1.13 2.05 -12.82
CA ASP A 47 0.27 1.77 -13.14
C ASP A 47 1.03 1.11 -11.97
N ILE A 48 0.49 1.10 -10.74
CA ILE A 48 1.18 0.51 -9.58
C ILE A 48 0.28 -0.36 -8.68
N ALA A 49 0.77 -1.56 -8.34
CA ALA A 49 0.16 -2.44 -7.34
C ALA A 49 0.75 -2.18 -5.95
N GLU A 50 -0.09 -1.99 -4.94
CA GLU A 50 0.34 -1.71 -3.57
C GLU A 50 0.25 -2.94 -2.67
N TYR A 51 1.34 -3.24 -1.96
CA TYR A 51 1.46 -4.37 -1.04
C TYR A 51 1.99 -3.92 0.32
N LEU A 52 1.57 -4.61 1.38
CA LEU A 52 2.07 -4.41 2.75
C LEU A 52 1.84 -5.66 3.60
N ILE A 53 2.51 -5.71 4.75
CA ILE A 53 2.23 -6.69 5.80
C ILE A 53 1.45 -5.98 6.89
N ALA A 54 0.16 -6.28 6.96
CA ALA A 54 -0.74 -5.68 7.95
C ALA A 54 -0.52 -6.29 9.33
N ASN A 55 -0.55 -5.46 10.37
CA ASN A 55 -0.85 -5.92 11.72
C ASN A 55 -2.30 -6.47 11.75
N GLU A 56 -2.55 -7.52 12.52
CA GLU A 56 -3.87 -8.17 12.62
C GLU A 56 -5.00 -7.18 12.95
N ASP A 57 -4.76 -6.24 13.87
CA ASP A 57 -5.73 -5.22 14.28
C ASP A 57 -6.03 -4.21 13.15
N ALA A 58 -5.12 -4.07 12.18
CA ALA A 58 -5.25 -3.13 11.08
C ALA A 58 -5.86 -3.75 9.81
N VAL A 59 -6.03 -5.08 9.74
CA VAL A 59 -6.57 -5.76 8.54
C VAL A 59 -7.92 -5.17 8.11
N GLY A 60 -8.84 -4.96 9.06
CA GLY A 60 -10.15 -4.40 8.76
C GLY A 60 -10.11 -2.97 8.21
N PHE A 61 -9.07 -2.19 8.55
CA PHE A 61 -8.86 -0.88 7.93
C PHE A 61 -8.45 -1.02 6.46
N TYR A 62 -7.49 -1.89 6.14
CA TYR A 62 -7.02 -2.11 4.78
C TYR A 62 -8.11 -2.68 3.87
N GLU A 63 -8.90 -3.63 4.36
CA GLU A 63 -10.06 -4.17 3.65
C GLU A 63 -11.10 -3.07 3.36
N LYS A 64 -11.35 -2.16 4.33
CA LYS A 64 -12.28 -1.03 4.15
C LYS A 64 -11.85 -0.06 3.06
N ILE A 65 -10.55 0.12 2.83
CA ILE A 65 -10.03 0.97 1.74
C ILE A 65 -9.84 0.22 0.42
N GLY A 66 -10.29 -1.03 0.33
CA GLY A 66 -10.35 -1.81 -0.91
C GLY A 66 -9.19 -2.78 -1.13
N MET A 67 -8.25 -2.89 -0.19
CA MET A 67 -7.19 -3.89 -0.28
C MET A 67 -7.74 -5.30 -0.06
N LYS A 68 -7.08 -6.28 -0.67
CA LYS A 68 -7.40 -7.70 -0.54
C LYS A 68 -6.17 -8.45 -0.08
N LYS A 69 -6.37 -9.58 0.61
CA LYS A 69 -5.28 -10.51 0.90
C LYS A 69 -4.73 -11.04 -0.44
N ALA A 70 -3.41 -11.07 -0.55
CA ALA A 70 -2.72 -11.60 -1.70
C ALA A 70 -2.51 -13.11 -1.54
N ASP A 71 -2.77 -13.87 -2.60
CA ASP A 71 -2.54 -15.32 -2.64
C ASP A 71 -1.14 -15.65 -3.17
N GLU A 72 -0.51 -14.69 -3.84
CA GLU A 72 0.73 -14.82 -4.60
C GLU A 72 2.02 -14.49 -3.80
N VAL A 73 1.88 -14.02 -2.56
CA VAL A 73 3.03 -13.59 -1.74
C VAL A 73 3.57 -14.75 -0.90
N MET A 74 4.79 -15.21 -1.20
CA MET A 74 5.51 -16.18 -0.36
C MET A 74 6.40 -15.47 0.67
N LYS A 75 6.28 -15.87 1.95
CA LYS A 75 7.08 -15.34 3.05
C LYS A 75 8.04 -16.40 3.57
N TYR A 76 9.32 -16.05 3.69
CA TYR A 76 10.30 -16.82 4.46
C TYR A 76 10.72 -15.99 5.68
N ASN A 77 10.16 -16.31 6.85
CA ASN A 77 10.45 -15.63 8.11
C ASN A 77 10.86 -16.65 9.17
N HIS A 78 11.95 -16.36 9.87
CA HIS A 78 12.55 -17.20 10.91
C HIS A 78 12.70 -16.45 12.24
N ILE A 79 12.14 -15.24 12.33
CA ILE A 79 12.16 -14.39 13.53
C ILE A 79 10.82 -14.55 14.26
N GLU A 80 10.89 -14.79 15.57
CA GLU A 80 9.76 -14.83 16.52
C GLU A 80 9.31 -13.43 16.92
#